data_AF-A0A2M9A6P5-F1
#
_entry.id   AF-A0A2M9A6P5-F1
#
_cell.length_a   1.000
_cell.length_b   1.000
_cell.length_c   1.000
_cell.angle_alpha   90.00
_cell.angle_beta   90.00
_cell.angle_gamma   90.00
#
_symmetry.space_group_name_H-M   'P 1'
#
loop_
_entity.id
_entity.type
_entity.pdbx_description
1 polymer ?
#
loop_
_entity_poly.entity_id
_entity_poly.type
_entity_poly.pdbx_seq_one_letter_code
_entity_poly.pdbx_strand_id
1 'polypeptide(L)'
;MLGAIISASAAIIGVLIGVLSTHFLHYVNRKSEERKIINESIHYLTELFFLVNRLNSEKMLDAYLDCYFSEVRKLIPAIDEKSIETAKAQFYPQLKKVIVPLSQKQTFEKLEEMNEGYLSMLEKLATVLPIDAFHLRGKNNLKSLLDLLTEYFEGIRSADFDKEEIAEKIVNQMQSTITKSLVAEYTDDIRKELLVLLRKTDRYNRKTGENAINSIETTILTEKEKSEVKSYIIGMLNLMPLMQGKN
;
A
#
# COMPACT_ATOMS: atom_id res chain seq x y z
N MET A 1 -68.88 21.37 -5.54
CA MET A 1 -68.24 20.23 -6.23
C MET A 1 -66.84 20.56 -6.75
N LEU A 2 -66.62 21.66 -7.50
CA LEU A 2 -65.30 22.04 -8.02
C LEU A 2 -64.18 22.13 -6.96
N GLY A 3 -64.45 22.75 -5.79
CA GLY A 3 -63.44 22.87 -4.72
C GLY A 3 -62.99 21.53 -4.12
N ALA A 4 -63.88 20.53 -4.06
CA ALA A 4 -63.55 19.19 -3.56
C ALA A 4 -62.73 18.37 -4.56
N ILE A 5 -62.94 18.59 -5.86
CA ILE A 5 -62.16 17.97 -6.93
C ILE A 5 -60.73 18.55 -6.95
N ILE A 6 -60.59 19.86 -6.78
CA ILE A 6 -59.28 20.53 -6.73
C ILE A 6 -58.47 20.09 -5.51
N SER A 7 -59.10 19.99 -4.32
CA SER A 7 -58.41 19.54 -3.10
C SER A 7 -58.01 18.06 -3.16
N ALA A 8 -58.86 17.18 -3.70
CA ALA A 8 -58.53 15.77 -3.91
C ALA A 8 -57.39 15.60 -4.93
N SER A 9 -57.40 16.39 -6.01
CA SER A 9 -56.33 16.38 -7.02
C SER A 9 -54.99 16.86 -6.45
N ALA A 10 -55.00 17.92 -5.63
CA ALA A 10 -53.81 18.42 -4.96
C ALA A 10 -53.24 17.41 -3.95
N ALA A 11 -54.09 16.69 -3.22
CA ALA A 11 -53.67 15.63 -2.31
C ALA A 11 -53.00 14.46 -3.04
N ILE A 12 -53.55 14.02 -4.18
CA ILE A 12 -52.98 12.96 -5.01
C ILE A 12 -51.62 13.38 -5.57
N ILE A 13 -51.51 14.61 -6.07
CA ILE A 13 -50.24 15.16 -6.57
C ILE A 13 -49.20 15.25 -5.44
N GLY A 14 -49.60 15.69 -4.25
CA GLY A 14 -48.73 15.75 -3.08
C GLY A 14 -48.18 14.38 -2.67
N VAL A 15 -49.03 13.35 -2.65
CA VAL A 15 -48.62 11.97 -2.37
C VAL A 15 -47.67 11.44 -3.44
N LEU A 16 -47.94 11.69 -4.72
CA LEU A 16 -47.08 11.26 -5.83
C LEU A 16 -45.70 11.94 -5.77
N ILE A 17 -45.64 13.24 -5.52
CA ILE A 17 -44.38 13.98 -5.35
C ILE A 17 -43.62 13.47 -4.12
N GLY A 18 -44.33 13.18 -3.02
CA GLY A 18 -43.74 12.58 -1.82
C GLY A 18 -43.06 11.24 -2.13
N VAL A 19 -43.79 10.31 -2.75
CA VAL A 19 -43.28 8.98 -3.13
C VAL A 19 -42.10 9.08 -4.10
N LEU A 20 -42.21 9.93 -5.13
CA LEU A 20 -41.12 10.17 -6.08
C LEU A 20 -39.88 10.74 -5.40
N SER A 21 -40.06 11.69 -4.47
CA SER A 21 -38.96 12.31 -3.72
C SER A 21 -38.28 11.29 -2.80
N THR A 22 -39.06 10.44 -2.11
CA THR A 22 -38.51 9.37 -1.27
C THR A 22 -37.72 8.36 -2.10
N HIS A 23 -38.24 7.92 -3.25
CA HIS A 23 -37.50 7.03 -4.15
C HIS A 23 -36.24 7.68 -4.70
N PHE A 24 -36.30 8.96 -5.09
CA PHE A 24 -35.15 9.71 -5.57
C PHE A 24 -34.06 9.85 -4.49
N LEU A 25 -34.44 10.25 -3.26
CA LEU A 25 -33.53 10.33 -2.13
C LEU A 25 -32.91 8.97 -1.79
N HIS A 26 -33.71 7.90 -1.80
CA HIS A 26 -33.20 6.56 -1.55
C HIS A 26 -32.19 6.13 -2.61
N TYR A 27 -32.46 6.41 -3.88
CA TYR A 27 -31.53 6.15 -4.99
C TYR A 27 -30.22 6.94 -4.86
N VAL A 28 -30.30 8.22 -4.52
CA VAL A 28 -29.10 9.07 -4.30
C VAL A 28 -28.29 8.57 -3.11
N ASN A 29 -28.94 8.23 -1.99
CA ASN A 29 -28.27 7.71 -0.80
C ASN A 29 -27.57 6.38 -1.09
N ARG A 30 -28.26 5.46 -1.77
CA ARG A 30 -27.67 4.17 -2.19
C ARG A 30 -26.46 4.38 -3.08
N LYS A 31 -26.53 5.28 -4.07
CA LYS A 31 -25.38 5.60 -4.93
C LYS A 31 -24.21 6.21 -4.17
N SER A 32 -24.49 7.01 -3.14
CA SER A 32 -23.46 7.58 -2.26
C SER A 32 -22.77 6.49 -1.45
N GLU A 33 -23.54 5.57 -0.88
CA GLU A 33 -23.04 4.42 -0.12
C GLU A 33 -22.21 3.47 -0.99
N GLU A 34 -22.69 3.15 -2.20
CA GLU A 34 -21.95 2.37 -3.20
C GLU A 34 -20.59 3.01 -3.50
N ARG A 35 -20.54 4.33 -3.72
CA ARG A 35 -19.28 5.05 -3.94
C ARG A 35 -18.35 5.00 -2.73
N LYS A 36 -18.90 5.13 -1.53
CA LYS A 36 -18.13 5.07 -0.29
C LYS A 36 -17.44 3.70 -0.16
N ILE A 37 -18.17 2.61 -0.37
CA ILE A 37 -17.64 1.24 -0.31
C ILE A 37 -16.56 1.02 -1.37
N ILE A 38 -16.78 1.48 -2.61
CA ILE A 38 -15.78 1.38 -3.68
C ILE A 38 -14.50 2.16 -3.32
N ASN A 39 -14.63 3.38 -2.80
CA ASN A 39 -13.49 4.19 -2.42
C ASN A 39 -12.72 3.60 -1.23
N GLU A 40 -13.43 3.07 -0.23
CA GLU A 40 -12.81 2.31 0.88
C GLU A 40 -12.02 1.10 0.33
N SER A 41 -12.60 0.36 -0.62
CA SER A 41 -11.96 -0.80 -1.23
C SER A 41 -10.70 -0.42 -2.02
N ILE A 42 -10.75 0.68 -2.78
CA ILE A 42 -9.59 1.23 -3.51
C ILE A 42 -8.50 1.65 -2.52
N HIS A 43 -8.86 2.29 -1.40
CA HIS A 43 -7.90 2.69 -0.39
C HIS A 43 -7.17 1.48 0.20
N TYR A 44 -7.91 0.46 0.65
CA TYR A 44 -7.35 -0.78 1.18
C TYR A 44 -6.45 -1.48 0.17
N LEU A 45 -6.88 -1.64 -1.08
CA LEU A 45 -6.07 -2.29 -2.10
C LEU A 45 -4.84 -1.47 -2.47
N THR A 46 -4.89 -0.14 -2.37
CA THR A 46 -3.73 0.73 -2.63
C THR A 46 -2.68 0.59 -1.53
N GLU A 47 -3.12 0.49 -0.28
CA GLU A 47 -2.23 0.23 0.86
C GLU A 47 -1.61 -1.17 0.77
N LEU A 48 -2.42 -2.17 0.42
CA LEU A 48 -1.93 -3.53 0.20
C LEU A 48 -0.92 -3.57 -0.96
N PHE A 49 -1.21 -2.88 -2.06
CA PHE A 49 -0.30 -2.73 -3.20
C PHE A 49 1.03 -2.11 -2.79
N PHE A 50 0.99 -1.06 -1.97
CA PHE A 50 2.18 -0.42 -1.43
C PHE A 50 3.02 -1.38 -0.57
N LEU A 51 2.40 -2.09 0.37
CA LEU A 51 3.10 -3.01 1.26
C LEU A 51 3.68 -4.21 0.50
N VAL A 52 2.93 -4.81 -0.43
CA VAL A 52 3.43 -5.92 -1.25
C VAL A 52 4.59 -5.47 -2.13
N ASN A 53 4.54 -4.27 -2.73
CA ASN A 53 5.66 -3.75 -3.53
C ASN A 53 6.91 -3.52 -2.67
N ARG A 54 6.76 -3.19 -1.37
CA ARG A 54 7.87 -3.08 -0.40
C ARG A 54 8.52 -4.41 -0.03
N LEU A 55 7.85 -5.55 -0.25
CA LEU A 55 8.47 -6.87 -0.07
C LEU A 55 9.58 -7.14 -1.09
N ASN A 56 9.61 -6.39 -2.19
CA ASN A 56 10.71 -6.41 -3.16
C ASN A 56 11.94 -5.72 -2.58
N SER A 57 12.72 -6.49 -1.81
CA SER A 57 13.90 -6.03 -1.07
C SER A 57 14.97 -5.40 -1.96
N GLU A 58 15.15 -5.90 -3.18
CA GLU A 58 16.11 -5.35 -4.14
C GLU A 58 15.70 -3.95 -4.58
N LYS A 59 14.45 -3.78 -5.05
CA LYS A 59 13.97 -2.45 -5.45
C LYS A 59 13.96 -1.46 -4.29
N MET A 60 13.62 -1.93 -3.09
CA MET A 60 13.65 -1.09 -1.89
C MET A 60 15.07 -0.62 -1.57
N LEU A 61 16.04 -1.52 -1.61
CA LEU A 61 17.44 -1.20 -1.36
C LEU A 61 18.00 -0.23 -2.42
N ASP A 62 17.67 -0.46 -3.69
CA ASP A 62 18.01 0.46 -4.78
C ASP A 62 17.47 1.87 -4.50
N ALA A 63 16.20 1.97 -4.10
CA ALA A 63 15.57 3.24 -3.77
C ALA A 63 16.24 3.96 -2.58
N TYR A 64 16.63 3.22 -1.53
CA TYR A 64 17.38 3.78 -0.40
C TYR A 64 18.74 4.33 -0.82
N LEU A 65 19.48 3.55 -1.62
CA LEU A 65 20.80 3.95 -2.12
C LEU A 65 20.70 5.17 -3.03
N ASP A 66 19.75 5.17 -3.97
CA ASP A 66 19.53 6.30 -4.87
C ASP A 66 19.14 7.55 -4.10
N CYS A 67 18.25 7.44 -3.12
CA CYS A 67 17.88 8.56 -2.25
C CYS A 67 19.11 9.09 -1.50
N TYR A 68 19.86 8.20 -0.84
CA TYR A 68 21.04 8.56 -0.07
C TYR A 68 22.09 9.30 -0.92
N PHE A 69 22.47 8.72 -2.06
CA PHE A 69 23.48 9.31 -2.92
C PHE A 69 23.00 10.56 -3.65
N SER A 70 21.69 10.69 -3.93
CA SER A 70 21.12 11.93 -4.45
C SER A 70 21.27 13.09 -3.45
N GLU A 71 21.05 12.84 -2.16
CA GLU A 71 21.21 13.84 -1.11
C GLU A 71 22.70 14.15 -0.85
N VAL A 72 23.56 13.14 -0.86
CA VAL A 72 25.02 13.35 -0.78
C VAL A 72 25.51 14.23 -1.93
N ARG A 73 25.04 14.00 -3.17
CA ARG A 73 25.42 14.81 -4.34
C ARG A 73 24.95 16.26 -4.23
N LYS A 74 23.79 16.52 -3.61
CA LYS A 74 23.34 17.90 -3.34
C LYS A 74 24.26 18.62 -2.37
N LEU A 75 24.86 17.90 -1.42
CA LEU A 75 25.74 18.44 -0.38
C LEU A 75 27.22 18.48 -0.80
N ILE A 76 27.64 17.56 -1.67
CA ILE A 76 28.99 17.45 -2.22
C ILE A 76 28.90 17.33 -3.75
N PRO A 77 28.67 18.44 -4.48
CA PRO A 77 28.47 18.41 -5.94
C PRO A 77 29.68 17.94 -6.74
N ALA A 78 30.87 17.92 -6.12
CA ALA A 78 32.12 17.51 -6.73
C ALA A 78 32.31 15.99 -6.84
N ILE A 79 31.44 15.19 -6.20
CA ILE A 79 31.46 13.73 -6.35
C ILE A 79 31.03 13.35 -7.77
N ASP A 80 31.85 12.58 -8.46
CA ASP A 80 31.54 12.06 -9.79
C ASP A 80 30.64 10.80 -9.74
N GLU A 81 29.94 10.54 -10.84
CA GLU A 81 28.99 9.42 -10.96
C GLU A 81 29.66 8.06 -10.76
N LYS A 82 30.91 7.90 -11.22
CA LYS A 82 31.62 6.62 -11.11
C LYS A 82 31.98 6.33 -9.65
N SER A 83 32.32 7.34 -8.87
CA SER A 83 32.53 7.22 -7.42
C SER A 83 31.24 6.84 -6.69
N ILE A 84 30.09 7.41 -7.08
CA ILE A 84 28.76 7.03 -6.54
C ILE A 84 28.46 5.56 -6.83
N GLU A 85 28.59 5.13 -8.08
CA GLU A 85 28.28 3.76 -8.49
C GLU A 85 29.20 2.74 -7.81
N THR A 86 30.49 3.06 -7.66
CA THR A 86 31.44 2.23 -6.91
C THR A 86 31.03 2.11 -5.44
N ALA A 87 30.64 3.22 -4.81
CA ALA A 87 30.20 3.23 -3.43
C ALA A 87 28.88 2.46 -3.25
N LYS A 88 27.89 2.63 -4.15
CA LYS A 88 26.65 1.84 -4.15
C LYS A 88 26.97 0.35 -4.17
N ALA A 89 27.82 -0.10 -5.10
CA ALA A 89 28.21 -1.51 -5.21
C ALA A 89 28.90 -2.04 -3.94
N GLN A 90 29.68 -1.22 -3.25
CA GLN A 90 30.35 -1.59 -2.00
C GLN A 90 29.39 -1.67 -0.80
N PHE A 91 28.44 -0.73 -0.69
CA PHE A 91 27.50 -0.68 0.42
C PHE A 91 26.31 -1.63 0.24
N TYR A 92 25.96 -1.98 -1.00
CA TYR A 92 24.82 -2.84 -1.32
C TYR A 92 24.77 -4.13 -0.48
N PRO A 93 25.85 -4.95 -0.40
CA PRO A 93 25.81 -6.20 0.34
C PRO A 93 25.66 -6.00 1.86
N GLN A 94 26.17 -4.89 2.39
CA GLN A 94 26.10 -4.57 3.81
C GLN A 94 24.71 -4.09 4.20
N LEU A 95 24.16 -3.17 3.41
CA LEU A 95 22.81 -2.65 3.60
C LEU A 95 21.75 -3.72 3.36
N LYS A 96 21.98 -4.65 2.42
CA LYS A 96 21.09 -5.81 2.22
C LYS A 96 20.93 -6.64 3.48
N LYS A 97 21.97 -6.76 4.32
CA LYS A 97 21.90 -7.52 5.58
C LYS A 97 21.17 -6.78 6.70
N VAL A 98 21.13 -5.45 6.65
CA VAL A 98 20.61 -4.62 7.76
C VAL A 98 19.23 -4.02 7.43
N ILE A 99 19.09 -3.37 6.28
CA ILE A 99 17.86 -2.66 5.88
C ILE A 99 16.76 -3.63 5.51
N VAL A 100 17.08 -4.69 4.76
CA VAL A 100 16.07 -5.62 4.25
C VAL A 100 15.32 -6.33 5.39
N PRO A 101 15.98 -6.95 6.38
CA PRO A 101 15.25 -7.61 7.46
C PRO A 101 14.41 -6.65 8.30
N LEU A 102 14.94 -5.46 8.62
CA LEU A 102 14.22 -4.46 9.43
C LEU A 102 12.98 -3.93 8.72
N SER A 103 13.10 -3.54 7.45
CA SER A 103 11.97 -3.02 6.69
C SER A 103 10.95 -4.10 6.35
N GLN A 104 11.40 -5.32 6.04
CA GLN A 104 10.50 -6.43 5.79
C GLN A 104 9.70 -6.80 7.04
N LYS A 105 10.31 -6.84 8.22
CA LYS A 105 9.59 -7.08 9.47
C LYS A 105 8.42 -6.11 9.66
N GLN A 106 8.69 -4.80 9.54
CA GLN A 106 7.64 -3.77 9.66
C GLN A 106 6.56 -3.88 8.57
N THR A 107 6.96 -4.23 7.34
CA THR A 107 6.03 -4.40 6.22
C THR A 107 5.13 -5.61 6.46
N PHE A 108 5.69 -6.71 6.95
CA PHE A 108 4.95 -7.91 7.30
C PHE A 108 3.97 -7.64 8.45
N GLU A 109 4.37 -6.93 9.50
CA GLU A 109 3.50 -6.65 10.66
C GLU A 109 2.22 -5.91 10.22
N LYS A 110 2.40 -4.91 9.33
CA LYS A 110 1.27 -4.20 8.73
C LYS A 110 0.41 -5.08 7.83
N LEU A 111 1.00 -6.00 7.08
CA LEU A 111 0.26 -6.92 6.22
C LEU A 111 -0.62 -7.88 7.04
N GLU A 112 -0.15 -8.32 8.21
CA GLU A 112 -0.94 -9.12 9.15
C GLU A 112 -2.16 -8.34 9.66
N GLU A 113 -1.96 -7.10 10.14
CA GLU A 113 -3.05 -6.22 10.58
C GLU A 113 -4.08 -5.96 9.48
N MET A 114 -3.65 -5.96 8.22
CA MET A 114 -4.53 -5.76 7.07
C MET A 114 -5.37 -6.97 6.69
N ASN A 115 -5.06 -8.19 7.16
CA ASN A 115 -5.78 -9.40 6.72
C ASN A 115 -7.27 -9.34 7.09
N GLU A 116 -7.59 -9.04 8.35
CA GLU A 116 -8.97 -8.89 8.80
C GLU A 116 -9.67 -7.72 8.10
N GLY A 117 -8.95 -6.60 7.91
CA GLY A 117 -9.44 -5.44 7.17
C GLY A 117 -9.77 -5.77 5.71
N TYR A 118 -8.95 -6.59 5.06
CA TYR A 118 -9.15 -7.06 3.70
C TYR A 118 -10.40 -7.93 3.59
N LEU A 119 -10.59 -8.90 4.49
CA LEU A 119 -11.78 -9.74 4.51
C LEU A 119 -13.05 -8.91 4.74
N SER A 120 -13.03 -7.98 5.69
CA SER A 120 -14.15 -7.07 5.95
C SER A 120 -14.46 -6.17 4.75
N MET A 121 -13.42 -5.68 4.07
CA MET A 121 -13.56 -4.91 2.84
C MET A 121 -14.23 -5.73 1.73
N LEU A 122 -13.86 -7.00 1.55
CA LEU A 122 -14.50 -7.88 0.57
C LEU A 122 -15.97 -8.14 0.87
N GLU A 123 -16.32 -8.32 2.14
CA GLU A 123 -17.73 -8.49 2.55
C GLU A 123 -18.56 -7.25 2.22
N LYS A 124 -18.05 -6.06 2.54
CA LYS A 124 -18.70 -4.80 2.16
C LYS A 124 -18.80 -4.65 0.66
N LEU A 125 -17.71 -4.90 -0.07
CA LEU A 125 -17.67 -4.81 -1.52
C LEU A 125 -18.68 -5.79 -2.17
N ALA A 126 -18.87 -6.97 -1.60
CA ALA A 126 -19.84 -7.95 -2.09
C ALA A 126 -21.29 -7.44 -2.06
N THR A 127 -21.61 -6.50 -1.15
CA THR A 127 -22.96 -5.90 -1.09
C THR A 127 -23.28 -4.98 -2.28
N VAL A 128 -22.25 -4.44 -2.95
CA VAL A 128 -22.40 -3.46 -4.05
C VAL A 128 -21.85 -3.96 -5.38
N LEU A 129 -20.80 -4.78 -5.35
CA LEU A 129 -20.05 -5.32 -6.49
C LEU A 129 -19.68 -6.80 -6.23
N PRO A 130 -20.66 -7.72 -6.19
CA PRO A 130 -20.44 -9.13 -5.83
C PRO A 130 -19.49 -9.88 -6.76
N ILE A 131 -19.47 -9.54 -8.06
CA ILE A 131 -18.59 -10.17 -9.03
C ILE A 131 -17.13 -9.77 -8.78
N ASP A 132 -16.87 -8.47 -8.58
CA ASP A 132 -15.51 -7.99 -8.28
C ASP A 132 -15.02 -8.50 -6.92
N ALA A 133 -15.89 -8.53 -5.91
CA ALA A 133 -15.59 -9.13 -4.61
C ALA A 133 -15.29 -10.63 -4.71
N PHE A 134 -16.04 -11.37 -5.54
CA PHE A 134 -15.78 -12.79 -5.81
C PHE A 134 -14.43 -12.99 -6.51
N HIS A 135 -14.09 -12.16 -7.50
CA HIS A 135 -12.79 -12.24 -8.17
C HIS A 135 -11.64 -11.96 -7.22
N LEU A 136 -11.74 -10.92 -6.40
CA LEU A 136 -10.76 -10.59 -5.37
C LEU A 136 -10.61 -11.73 -4.34
N ARG A 137 -11.73 -12.30 -3.88
CA ARG A 137 -11.74 -13.44 -2.95
C ARG A 137 -11.19 -14.72 -3.57
N GLY A 138 -11.48 -14.95 -4.85
CA GLY A 138 -11.20 -16.19 -5.58
C GLY A 138 -9.80 -16.28 -6.18
N LYS A 139 -9.02 -15.18 -6.19
CA LYS A 139 -7.58 -15.27 -6.43
C LYS A 139 -6.91 -15.88 -5.19
N ASN A 140 -6.85 -17.22 -5.20
CA ASN A 140 -6.19 -18.03 -4.18
C ASN A 140 -4.82 -17.47 -3.82
N ASN A 141 -4.09 -16.92 -4.80
CA ASN A 141 -2.78 -16.35 -4.58
C ASN A 141 -2.82 -15.26 -3.48
N LEU A 142 -3.67 -14.22 -3.53
CA LEU A 142 -3.55 -13.10 -2.58
C LEU A 142 -3.86 -13.54 -1.15
N LYS A 143 -4.85 -14.41 -0.99
CA LYS A 143 -5.14 -15.06 0.27
C LYS A 143 -3.98 -15.95 0.70
N SER A 144 -3.40 -16.74 -0.21
CA SER A 144 -2.23 -17.57 0.07
C SER A 144 -1.01 -16.74 0.47
N LEU A 145 -0.81 -15.54 -0.09
CA LEU A 145 0.20 -14.61 0.39
C LEU A 145 -0.09 -14.26 1.84
N LEU A 146 -1.28 -13.73 2.13
CA LEU A 146 -1.65 -13.35 3.50
C LEU A 146 -1.55 -14.52 4.48
N ASP A 147 -1.98 -15.72 4.08
CA ASP A 147 -1.88 -16.95 4.88
C ASP A 147 -0.40 -17.34 5.12
N LEU A 148 0.47 -17.28 4.09
CA LEU A 148 1.93 -17.48 4.23
C LEU A 148 2.56 -16.45 5.18
N LEU A 149 2.05 -15.22 5.18
CA LEU A 149 2.50 -14.17 6.10
C LEU A 149 2.02 -14.39 7.52
N THR A 150 0.80 -14.90 7.71
CA THR A 150 0.33 -15.32 9.03
C THR A 150 1.17 -16.49 9.57
N GLU A 151 1.47 -17.49 8.73
CA GLU A 151 2.38 -18.58 9.10
C GLU A 151 3.79 -18.06 9.47
N TYR A 152 4.25 -16.99 8.79
CA TYR A 152 5.49 -16.31 9.15
C TYR A 152 5.49 -15.76 10.57
N PHE A 153 4.43 -15.07 10.95
CA PHE A 153 4.32 -14.49 12.28
C PHE A 153 4.09 -15.52 13.36
N GLU A 154 3.31 -16.56 13.10
CA GLU A 154 3.17 -17.68 14.04
C GLU A 154 4.51 -18.39 14.27
N GLY A 155 5.29 -18.62 13.20
CA GLY A 155 6.63 -19.19 13.30
C GLY A 155 7.62 -18.32 14.09
N ILE A 156 7.56 -17.00 13.91
CA ILE A 156 8.41 -16.06 14.64
C ILE A 156 7.96 -15.88 16.10
N ARG A 157 6.64 -15.83 16.36
CA ARG A 157 6.07 -15.65 17.69
C ARG A 157 6.24 -16.89 18.56
N SER A 158 6.28 -18.08 17.94
CA SER A 158 6.58 -19.34 18.61
C SER A 158 8.09 -19.61 18.76
N ALA A 159 8.94 -18.88 18.02
CA ALA A 159 10.38 -18.95 18.19
C ALA A 159 10.81 -18.12 19.41
N ASP A 160 11.50 -18.76 20.34
CA ASP A 160 12.10 -18.10 21.49
C ASP A 160 13.23 -17.17 21.00
N PHE A 161 12.99 -15.85 21.03
CA PHE A 161 13.87 -14.84 20.44
C PHE A 161 15.26 -14.73 21.10
N ASP A 162 15.46 -15.37 22.25
CA ASP A 162 16.77 -15.49 22.90
C ASP A 162 17.77 -16.34 22.08
N LYS A 163 17.30 -17.03 21.02
CA LYS A 163 18.13 -17.74 20.05
C LYS A 163 18.07 -17.05 18.69
N GLU A 164 18.86 -16.00 18.55
CA GLU A 164 19.05 -15.18 17.34
C GLU A 164 19.21 -16.03 16.05
N GLU A 165 19.86 -17.21 16.15
CA GLU A 165 20.06 -18.16 15.05
C GLU A 165 18.76 -18.80 14.52
N ILE A 166 17.76 -19.02 15.39
CA ILE A 166 16.48 -19.64 15.00
C ILE A 166 15.61 -18.62 14.28
N ALA A 167 15.54 -17.39 14.80
CA ALA A 167 14.84 -16.29 14.14
C ALA A 167 15.43 -16.01 12.76
N GLU A 168 16.76 -16.00 12.64
CA GLU A 168 17.45 -15.80 11.36
C GLU A 168 17.15 -16.92 10.35
N LYS A 169 17.12 -18.18 10.79
CA LYS A 169 16.74 -19.33 9.93
C LYS A 169 15.30 -19.23 9.43
N ILE A 170 14.37 -18.87 10.30
CA ILE A 170 12.94 -18.71 9.97
C ILE A 170 12.74 -17.58 8.95
N VAL A 171 13.38 -16.43 9.17
CA VAL A 171 13.36 -15.29 8.24
C VAL A 171 13.96 -15.68 6.88
N ASN A 172 15.11 -16.34 6.87
CA ASN A 172 15.76 -16.78 5.63
C ASN A 172 14.92 -17.81 4.85
N GLN A 173 14.29 -18.75 5.54
CA GLN A 173 13.45 -19.76 4.91
C GLN A 173 12.21 -19.12 4.25
N MET A 174 11.62 -18.12 4.89
CA MET A 174 10.45 -17.45 4.34
C MET A 174 10.77 -16.40 3.29
N GLN A 175 11.89 -15.69 3.42
CA GLN A 175 12.46 -14.90 2.32
C GLN A 175 12.74 -15.77 1.08
N SER A 176 13.15 -17.03 1.26
CA SER A 176 13.35 -17.95 0.15
C SER A 176 12.04 -18.41 -0.49
N THR A 177 10.96 -18.45 0.29
CA THR A 177 9.61 -18.83 -0.16
C THR A 177 8.90 -17.67 -0.87
N ILE A 178 9.06 -16.45 -0.36
CA ILE A 178 8.57 -15.20 -0.97
C ILE A 178 9.58 -14.78 -2.05
N THR A 179 9.53 -15.47 -3.18
CA THR A 179 10.41 -15.18 -4.32
C THR A 179 10.06 -13.84 -4.96
N LYS A 180 11.05 -13.19 -5.59
CA LYS A 180 10.85 -11.96 -6.38
C LYS A 180 9.76 -12.12 -7.43
N SER A 181 9.64 -13.30 -8.05
CA SER A 181 8.59 -13.59 -9.02
C SER A 181 7.21 -13.62 -8.38
N LEU A 182 7.08 -14.21 -7.19
CA LEU A 182 5.83 -14.27 -6.45
C LEU A 182 5.36 -12.88 -6.03
N VAL A 183 6.26 -12.03 -5.50
CA VAL A 183 5.96 -10.63 -5.19
C VAL A 183 5.51 -9.86 -6.44
N ALA A 184 6.17 -10.09 -7.58
CA ALA A 184 5.82 -9.41 -8.83
C ALA A 184 4.43 -9.82 -9.35
N GLU A 185 4.09 -11.11 -9.27
CA GLU A 185 2.77 -11.63 -9.62
C GLU A 185 1.69 -11.00 -8.75
N TYR A 186 1.89 -10.97 -7.42
CA TYR A 186 0.96 -10.31 -6.50
C TYR A 186 0.78 -8.83 -6.76
N THR A 187 1.88 -8.14 -7.00
CA THR A 187 1.88 -6.71 -7.31
C THR A 187 1.04 -6.46 -8.57
N ASP A 188 1.24 -7.22 -9.64
CA ASP A 188 0.49 -7.05 -10.88
C ASP A 188 -1.00 -7.42 -10.73
N ASP A 189 -1.30 -8.45 -9.93
CA ASP A 189 -2.67 -8.85 -9.65
C ASP A 189 -3.44 -7.76 -8.88
N ILE A 190 -2.89 -7.25 -7.78
CA ILE A 190 -3.52 -6.17 -7.01
C ILE A 190 -3.68 -4.92 -7.89
N ARG A 191 -2.68 -4.60 -8.72
CA ARG A 191 -2.72 -3.48 -9.66
C ARG A 191 -3.89 -3.59 -10.65
N LYS A 192 -4.10 -4.77 -11.25
CA LYS A 192 -5.21 -4.99 -12.18
C LYS A 192 -6.56 -4.74 -11.50
N GLU A 193 -6.75 -5.25 -10.30
CA GLU A 193 -8.00 -5.06 -9.55
C GLU A 193 -8.22 -3.60 -9.15
N LEU A 194 -7.16 -2.91 -8.72
CA LEU A 194 -7.20 -1.48 -8.46
C LEU A 194 -7.66 -0.68 -9.69
N LEU A 195 -7.10 -0.97 -10.86
CA LEU A 195 -7.49 -0.31 -12.11
C LEU A 195 -8.94 -0.62 -12.50
N VAL A 196 -9.42 -1.84 -12.23
CA VAL A 196 -10.82 -2.21 -12.45
C VAL A 196 -11.75 -1.41 -11.55
N LEU A 197 -11.46 -1.31 -10.24
CA LEU A 197 -12.28 -0.52 -9.31
C LEU A 197 -12.21 0.98 -9.60
N LEU A 198 -11.03 1.52 -9.92
CA LEU A 198 -10.86 2.94 -10.26
C LEU A 198 -11.70 3.35 -11.48
N ARG A 199 -11.88 2.46 -12.47
CA ARG A 199 -12.76 2.71 -13.62
C ARG A 199 -14.24 2.88 -13.23
N LYS A 200 -14.64 2.43 -12.04
CA LYS A 200 -16.01 2.56 -11.50
C LYS A 200 -16.20 3.85 -10.69
N THR A 201 -15.13 4.61 -10.48
CA THR A 201 -15.19 5.93 -9.82
C THR A 201 -15.34 7.06 -10.84
N ASP A 202 -15.53 8.29 -10.36
CA ASP A 202 -15.50 9.47 -11.21
C ASP A 202 -14.09 9.74 -11.77
N ARG A 203 -14.02 10.59 -12.80
CA ARG A 203 -12.77 10.88 -13.53
C ARG A 203 -11.66 11.42 -12.62
N TYR A 204 -12.00 12.20 -11.59
CA TYR A 204 -11.00 12.78 -10.70
C TYR A 204 -10.39 11.68 -9.83
N ASN A 205 -11.22 10.90 -9.15
CA ASN A 205 -10.75 9.79 -8.31
C ASN A 205 -9.97 8.74 -9.10
N ARG A 206 -10.43 8.40 -10.31
CA ARG A 206 -9.71 7.51 -11.22
C ARG A 206 -8.30 8.00 -11.52
N LYS A 207 -8.16 9.27 -11.93
CA LYS A 207 -6.86 9.87 -12.28
C LYS A 207 -5.93 9.94 -11.06
N THR A 208 -6.47 10.33 -9.91
CA THR A 208 -5.70 10.40 -8.66
C THR A 208 -5.21 9.02 -8.24
N GLY A 209 -6.04 7.99 -8.33
CA GLY A 209 -5.64 6.61 -8.03
C GLY A 209 -4.63 6.05 -9.01
N GLU A 210 -4.79 6.28 -10.32
CA GLU A 210 -3.81 5.89 -11.34
C GLU A 210 -2.44 6.54 -11.08
N ASN A 211 -2.43 7.82 -10.70
CA ASN A 211 -1.20 8.51 -10.31
C ASN A 211 -0.57 7.91 -9.04
N ALA A 212 -1.38 7.53 -8.04
CA ALA A 212 -0.89 6.90 -6.83
C ALA A 212 -0.25 5.53 -7.11
N ILE A 213 -0.88 4.71 -7.97
CA ILE A 213 -0.32 3.42 -8.41
C ILE A 213 1.03 3.63 -9.09
N ASN A 214 1.11 4.53 -10.07
CA ASN A 214 2.36 4.84 -10.77
C ASN A 214 3.42 5.38 -9.80
N SER A 215 3.02 6.19 -8.82
CA SER A 215 3.92 6.69 -7.79
C SER A 215 4.46 5.57 -6.90
N ILE A 216 3.64 4.60 -6.51
CA ILE A 216 4.08 3.45 -5.70
C ILE A 216 5.02 2.55 -6.51
N GLU A 217 4.76 2.35 -7.80
CA GLU A 217 5.61 1.56 -8.69
C GLU A 217 7.00 2.19 -8.88
N THR A 218 7.07 3.53 -8.90
CA THR A 218 8.29 4.30 -9.17
C THR A 218 9.01 4.78 -7.91
N THR A 219 8.30 4.93 -6.79
CA THR A 219 8.79 5.54 -5.55
C THR A 219 8.41 4.67 -4.36
N ILE A 220 9.32 3.80 -3.95
CA ILE A 220 9.09 2.85 -2.84
C ILE A 220 9.21 3.55 -1.47
N LEU A 221 9.98 4.65 -1.40
CA LEU A 221 10.19 5.41 -0.17
C LEU A 221 9.12 6.48 0.04
N THR A 222 8.56 6.51 1.25
CA THR A 222 7.69 7.59 1.73
C THR A 222 8.48 8.89 1.94
N GLU A 223 7.79 10.03 1.94
CA GLU A 223 8.42 11.33 2.25
C GLU A 223 9.02 11.37 3.65
N LYS A 224 8.43 10.65 4.61
CA LYS A 224 8.97 10.48 5.95
C LYS A 224 10.33 9.76 5.90
N GLU A 225 10.41 8.63 5.20
CA GLU A 225 11.67 7.87 5.05
C GLU A 225 12.74 8.70 4.33
N LYS A 226 12.38 9.46 3.29
CA LYS A 226 13.30 10.39 2.62
C LYS A 226 13.82 11.46 3.59
N SER A 227 12.95 12.01 4.43
CA SER A 227 13.32 13.01 5.44
C SER A 227 14.24 12.43 6.52
N GLU A 228 14.02 11.18 6.93
CA GLU A 228 14.89 10.47 7.88
C GLU A 228 16.29 10.23 7.30
N VAL A 229 16.37 9.75 6.06
CA VAL A 229 17.64 9.60 5.32
C VAL A 229 18.39 10.93 5.26
N LYS A 230 17.71 12.02 4.90
CA LYS A 230 18.30 13.36 4.83
C LYS A 230 18.84 13.82 6.20
N SER A 231 18.07 13.62 7.26
CA SER A 231 18.47 13.99 8.62
C SER A 231 19.71 13.24 9.08
N TYR A 232 19.79 11.94 8.76
CA TYR A 232 20.94 11.10 9.07
C TYR A 232 22.21 11.56 8.34
N ILE A 233 22.11 11.87 7.03
CA ILE A 233 23.24 12.39 6.24
C ILE A 233 23.76 13.71 6.83
N ILE A 234 22.88 14.65 7.13
CA ILE A 234 23.27 15.94 7.73
C ILE A 234 23.97 15.72 9.07
N GLY A 235 23.44 14.82 9.90
CA GLY A 235 24.06 14.42 11.17
C GLY A 235 25.48 13.88 10.98
N MET A 236 25.68 12.94 10.05
CA MET A 236 27.01 12.39 9.76
C MET A 236 28.00 13.44 9.24
N LEU A 237 27.56 14.33 8.35
CA LEU A 237 28.41 15.39 7.80
C LEU A 237 28.84 16.38 8.89
N ASN A 238 27.95 16.73 9.82
CA ASN A 238 28.27 17.61 10.94
C ASN A 238 29.26 16.98 11.95
N LEU A 239 29.36 15.66 11.98
CA LEU A 239 30.31 14.93 12.83
C LEU A 239 31.71 14.78 12.20
N MET A 240 31.85 14.91 10.88
CA MET A 240 33.15 14.76 10.22
C MET A 240 34.23 15.78 10.64
N PRO A 241 33.93 17.08 10.82
CA PRO A 241 34.92 18.04 11.33
C PRO A 241 35.43 17.67 12.73
N LEU A 242 34.58 17.07 13.57
CA LEU A 242 34.94 16.64 14.92
C LEU A 242 35.83 15.40 14.93
N MET A 243 35.77 14.58 13.88
CA MET A 243 36.64 13.41 13.71
C MET A 243 38.00 13.76 13.10
N GLN A 244 38.09 14.84 12.32
CA GLN A 244 39.35 15.32 11.72
C GLN A 244 40.16 16.22 12.66
N GLY A 245 39.57 16.71 13.77
CA GLY A 245 40.21 17.59 14.75
C GLY A 245 40.90 16.91 15.94
N LYS A 246 41.06 15.58 15.93
CA LYS A 246 41.84 14.83 16.92
C LYS A 246 43.05 14.17 16.24
N ASN A 247 44.07 14.97 15.93
CA ASN A 247 45.45 14.53 15.74
C ASN A 247 46.37 15.56 16.37
#